data_AF-A0A452YX22-F1
#
_entry.id   AF-A0A452YX22-F1
#
_cell.length_a   1.000
_cell.length_b   1.000
_cell.length_c   1.000
_cell.angle_alpha   90.00
_cell.angle_beta   90.00
_cell.angle_gamma   90.00
#
_symmetry.space_group_name_H-M   'P 1'
#
loop_
_entity.id
_entity.type
_entity.pdbx_description
1 polymer ?
#
loop_
_entity_poly.entity_id
_entity_poly.type
_entity_poly.pdbx_seq_one_letter_code
_entity_poly.pdbx_strand_id
1 'polypeptide(L)'
;MHEVCDTPSTSCSTQLNRASHSSFRVDQLVSTFSANPSLIAFAKLCCESWKDRSNGNFQDFCSQVLYECMSKDRPSLLQVYISFYTIVESMWEHLKIGQFPFYDSLFPSSLKVALAYSGALVDGRISSGGIIQATFLESLVKRVDNIFAELPNLKANFVRYLGTGKWPDAQSDAVLLSWYLQWYSIPPPLVVASTVEKIKRRAPTGVSMLPLLRLLLPTTHLVGLMEIEKLQMMPMRS
;
A
#
# COMPACT_ATOMS: atom_id res chain seq x y z
N MET A 1 6.63 -28.57 59.25
CA MET A 1 5.23 -28.18 59.48
C MET A 1 5.08 -26.81 58.81
N HIS A 2 4.61 -26.61 57.57
CA HIS A 2 3.44 -27.07 56.79
C HIS A 2 2.09 -26.46 57.25
N GLU A 3 1.60 -25.51 56.44
CA GLU A 3 0.22 -25.01 56.14
C GLU A 3 0.43 -23.59 55.53
N VAL A 4 0.31 -23.25 54.24
CA VAL A 4 -0.65 -23.45 53.12
C VAL A 4 -1.91 -22.56 53.17
N CYS A 5 -1.96 -21.69 52.15
CA CYS A 5 -3.08 -21.00 51.48
C CYS A 5 -3.90 -19.91 52.19
N ASP A 6 -3.91 -18.72 51.57
CA ASP A 6 -5.14 -18.17 50.97
C ASP A 6 -4.83 -17.18 49.82
N THR A 7 -5.38 -17.48 48.65
CA THR A 7 -5.39 -16.65 47.43
C THR A 7 -6.60 -15.70 47.42
N PRO A 8 -6.48 -14.45 46.97
CA PRO A 8 -7.65 -13.68 46.54
C PRO A 8 -7.98 -14.02 45.08
N SER A 9 -9.21 -14.49 44.89
CA SER A 9 -9.88 -14.69 43.62
C SER A 9 -9.95 -13.37 42.83
N THR A 10 -9.26 -13.31 41.70
CA THR A 10 -9.48 -12.24 40.71
C THR A 10 -10.49 -12.75 39.70
N SER A 11 -11.72 -12.27 39.84
CA SER A 11 -12.84 -12.50 38.93
C SER A 11 -12.50 -11.98 37.53
N CYS A 12 -12.64 -12.88 36.54
CA CYS A 12 -12.59 -12.53 35.12
C CYS A 12 -13.79 -11.65 34.76
N SER A 13 -13.55 -10.37 34.53
CA SER A 13 -14.45 -9.51 33.75
C SER A 13 -13.97 -9.46 32.31
N THR A 14 -14.45 -10.40 31.50
CA THR A 14 -14.35 -10.37 30.04
C THR A 14 -15.39 -9.42 29.46
N GLN A 15 -15.08 -8.13 29.31
CA GLN A 15 -15.59 -7.28 28.23
C GLN A 15 -14.99 -5.86 28.28
N LEU A 16 -14.63 -5.35 27.10
CA LEU A 16 -13.99 -4.05 26.79
C LEU A 16 -12.56 -3.89 27.36
N ASN A 17 -11.53 -3.86 26.50
CA ASN A 17 -10.24 -3.14 26.70
C ASN A 17 -9.06 -3.62 25.81
N ARG A 18 -9.26 -4.10 24.57
CA ARG A 18 -8.09 -4.43 23.72
C ARG A 18 -7.28 -3.21 23.28
N ALA A 19 -7.94 -2.09 22.98
CA ALA A 19 -7.29 -0.85 22.52
C ALA A 19 -6.65 -0.03 23.66
N SER A 20 -7.21 -0.07 24.87
CA SER A 20 -6.64 0.64 26.03
C SER A 20 -5.38 -0.03 26.59
N HIS A 21 -5.29 -1.36 26.49
CA HIS A 21 -4.10 -2.11 26.91
C HIS A 21 -2.90 -1.94 25.97
N SER A 22 -3.10 -1.75 24.66
CA SER A 22 -2.01 -1.51 23.71
C SER A 22 -1.43 -0.10 23.85
N SER A 23 -2.28 0.92 23.91
CA SER A 23 -1.86 2.32 24.07
C SER A 23 -1.10 2.56 25.39
N PHE A 24 -1.59 2.01 26.51
CA PHE A 24 -0.92 2.14 27.81
C PHE A 24 0.50 1.53 27.83
N ARG A 25 0.70 0.40 27.13
CA ARG A 25 2.02 -0.23 27.02
C ARG A 25 2.99 0.58 26.17
N VAL A 26 2.50 1.31 25.18
CA VAL A 26 3.34 2.08 24.24
C VAL A 26 3.86 3.37 24.89
N ASP A 27 3.03 4.10 25.62
CA ASP A 27 3.48 5.28 26.38
C ASP A 27 4.50 4.91 27.45
N GLN A 28 4.27 3.79 28.15
CA GLN A 28 5.23 3.27 29.14
C GLN A 28 6.54 2.82 28.47
N LEU A 29 6.48 2.18 27.29
CA LEU A 29 7.66 1.78 26.53
C LEU A 29 8.48 3.00 26.08
N VAL A 30 7.83 4.01 25.49
CA VAL A 30 8.53 5.21 25.01
C VAL A 30 9.12 6.01 26.17
N SER A 31 8.38 6.19 27.27
CA SER A 31 8.90 6.90 28.44
C SER A 31 10.03 6.18 29.17
N THR A 32 10.07 4.84 29.11
CA THR A 32 11.13 4.04 29.74
C THR A 32 12.39 3.93 28.87
N PHE A 33 12.23 3.82 27.55
CA PHE A 33 13.32 3.48 26.63
C PHE A 33 13.75 4.61 25.68
N SER A 34 13.08 5.77 25.72
CA SER A 34 13.42 6.91 24.86
C SER A 34 13.58 8.20 25.65
N ALA A 35 14.70 8.89 25.43
CA ALA A 35 14.89 10.27 25.86
C ALA A 35 14.59 11.28 24.74
N ASN A 36 14.13 10.81 23.56
CA ASN A 36 13.86 11.70 22.42
C ASN A 36 12.50 12.41 22.61
N PRO A 37 12.49 13.75 22.78
CA PRO A 37 11.26 14.50 23.05
C PRO A 37 10.23 14.40 21.92
N SER A 38 10.65 14.22 20.67
CA SER A 38 9.74 14.05 19.53
C SER A 38 8.97 12.73 19.59
N LEU A 39 9.63 11.64 20.00
CA LEU A 39 8.99 10.33 20.14
C LEU A 39 8.04 10.31 21.35
N ILE A 40 8.44 10.94 22.45
CA ILE A 40 7.59 11.09 23.64
C ILE A 40 6.33 11.89 23.30
N ALA A 41 6.47 13.02 22.59
CA ALA A 41 5.34 13.83 22.17
C ALA A 41 4.41 13.08 21.21
N PHE A 42 4.97 12.32 20.26
CA PHE A 42 4.20 11.50 19.33
C PHE A 42 3.41 10.40 20.06
N ALA A 43 4.03 9.68 21.00
CA ALA A 43 3.38 8.65 21.81
C ALA A 43 2.16 9.21 22.56
N LYS A 44 2.35 10.35 23.25
CA LYS A 44 1.27 11.06 23.93
C LYS A 44 0.16 11.47 22.98
N LEU A 45 0.49 12.01 21.80
CA LEU A 45 -0.51 12.39 20.80
C LEU A 45 -1.36 11.17 20.36
N CYS A 46 -0.72 10.03 20.08
CA CYS A 46 -1.41 8.80 19.72
C CYS A 46 -2.29 8.23 20.84
N CYS A 47 -1.85 8.34 22.10
CA CYS A 47 -2.53 7.73 23.25
C CYS A 47 -3.59 8.62 23.90
N GLU A 48 -3.45 9.94 23.82
CA GLU A 48 -4.34 10.92 24.46
C GLU A 48 -5.26 11.62 23.46
N SER A 49 -4.71 12.13 22.35
CA SER A 49 -5.43 13.10 21.49
C SER A 49 -6.32 12.47 20.42
N TRP A 50 -6.10 11.20 20.07
CA TRP A 50 -6.84 10.53 18.99
C TRP A 50 -8.02 9.67 19.47
N LYS A 51 -8.24 9.60 20.79
CA LYS A 51 -9.37 8.88 21.41
C LYS A 51 -10.74 9.42 21.00
N ASP A 52 -10.86 10.73 20.80
CA ASP A 52 -12.17 11.38 20.57
C ASP A 52 -12.45 11.77 19.11
N ARG A 53 -11.47 11.67 18.21
CA ARG A 53 -11.58 12.22 16.82
C ARG A 53 -11.15 11.28 15.70
N SER A 54 -10.49 10.17 15.99
CA SER A 54 -9.93 9.31 14.93
C SER A 54 -10.75 8.05 14.71
N ASN A 55 -10.83 7.64 13.44
CA ASN A 55 -11.26 6.30 13.05
C ASN A 55 -10.36 5.30 13.79
N GLY A 56 -10.88 4.50 14.74
CA GLY A 56 -10.09 3.72 15.71
C GLY A 56 -8.94 2.89 15.09
N ASN A 57 -9.08 2.54 13.81
CA ASN A 57 -8.06 1.87 13.00
C ASN A 57 -6.71 2.62 12.91
N PHE A 58 -6.68 3.96 12.87
CA PHE A 58 -5.42 4.72 12.74
C PHE A 58 -4.64 4.79 14.06
N GLN A 59 -5.35 4.92 15.17
CA GLN A 59 -4.74 4.90 16.50
C GLN A 59 -4.11 3.53 16.80
N ASP A 60 -4.82 2.45 16.48
CA ASP A 60 -4.31 1.09 16.63
C ASP A 60 -3.07 0.87 15.75
N PHE A 61 -3.10 1.34 14.50
CA PHE A 61 -1.95 1.30 13.61
C PHE A 61 -0.73 2.03 14.19
N CYS A 62 -0.89 3.27 14.64
CA CYS A 62 0.23 4.05 15.17
C CYS A 62 0.80 3.44 16.45
N SER A 63 -0.05 2.87 17.31
CA SER A 63 0.40 2.16 18.51
C SER A 63 1.23 0.92 18.15
N GLN A 64 0.80 0.13 17.16
CA GLN A 64 1.52 -1.05 16.70
C GLN A 64 2.88 -0.71 16.08
N VAL A 65 2.93 0.28 15.20
CA VAL A 65 4.19 0.72 14.55
C VAL A 65 5.15 1.32 15.57
N LEU A 66 4.65 2.13 16.51
CA LEU A 66 5.47 2.72 17.55
C LEU A 66 6.07 1.64 18.45
N TYR A 67 5.27 0.65 18.86
CA TYR A 67 5.78 -0.52 19.60
C TYR A 67 6.88 -1.25 18.83
N GLU A 68 6.67 -1.53 17.54
CA GLU A 68 7.67 -2.20 16.71
C GLU A 68 8.98 -1.39 16.61
N CYS A 69 8.87 -0.11 16.25
CA CYS A 69 10.04 0.74 16.02
C CYS A 69 10.86 0.89 17.31
N MET A 70 10.20 0.98 18.47
CA MET A 70 10.87 1.08 19.76
C MET A 70 11.47 -0.26 20.20
N SER A 71 10.73 -1.37 20.06
CA SER A 71 11.22 -2.70 20.48
C SER A 71 12.38 -3.22 19.65
N LYS A 72 12.52 -2.76 18.40
CA LYS A 72 13.62 -3.14 17.49
C LYS A 72 14.75 -2.10 17.41
N ASP A 73 14.72 -1.05 18.25
CA ASP A 73 15.67 0.07 18.23
C ASP A 73 15.81 0.74 16.85
N ARG A 74 14.67 1.01 16.20
CA ARG A 74 14.57 1.63 14.86
C ARG A 74 13.55 2.77 14.82
N PRO A 75 13.70 3.81 15.66
CA PRO A 75 12.75 4.91 15.73
C PRO A 75 12.61 5.70 14.41
N SER A 76 13.65 5.73 13.57
CA SER A 76 13.62 6.43 12.27
C SER A 76 12.61 5.85 11.28
N LEU A 77 12.24 4.56 11.42
CA LEU A 77 11.29 3.91 10.53
C LEU A 77 9.85 4.35 10.79
N LEU A 78 9.56 4.88 11.98
CA LEU A 78 8.24 5.38 12.33
C LEU A 78 7.73 6.39 11.29
N GLN A 79 8.60 7.29 10.83
CA GLN A 79 8.25 8.27 9.79
C GLN A 79 7.92 7.59 8.46
N VAL A 80 8.62 6.53 8.09
CA VAL A 80 8.38 5.78 6.84
C VAL A 80 7.02 5.10 6.87
N TYR A 81 6.69 4.41 7.97
CA TYR A 81 5.38 3.78 8.16
C TYR A 81 4.24 4.79 8.09
N ILE A 82 4.35 5.91 8.81
CA ILE A 82 3.33 6.96 8.80
C ILE A 82 3.20 7.57 7.41
N SER A 83 4.32 7.80 6.72
CA SER A 83 4.30 8.35 5.35
C SER A 83 3.56 7.41 4.39
N PHE A 84 3.84 6.11 4.43
CA PHE A 84 3.13 5.17 3.57
C PHE A 84 1.64 5.07 3.89
N TYR A 85 1.29 5.00 5.17
CA TYR A 85 -0.12 4.97 5.57
C TYR A 85 -0.87 6.22 5.12
N THR A 86 -0.33 7.40 5.45
CA THR A 86 -0.99 8.68 5.16
C THR A 86 -1.14 8.93 3.67
N ILE A 87 -0.17 8.51 2.85
CA ILE A 87 -0.29 8.67 1.41
C ILE A 87 -1.36 7.73 0.83
N VAL A 88 -1.40 6.46 1.21
CA VAL A 88 -2.46 5.55 0.74
C VAL A 88 -3.85 6.03 1.19
N GLU A 89 -3.98 6.52 2.43
CA GLU A 89 -5.23 7.14 2.87
C GLU A 89 -5.56 8.40 2.08
N SER A 90 -4.58 9.23 1.71
CA SER A 90 -4.82 10.41 0.89
C SER A 90 -5.31 10.05 -0.53
N MET A 91 -4.82 8.94 -1.09
CA MET A 91 -5.35 8.39 -2.36
C MET A 91 -6.81 7.96 -2.20
N TRP A 92 -7.18 7.39 -1.05
CA TRP A 92 -8.55 6.99 -0.76
C TRP A 92 -9.48 8.18 -0.51
N GLU A 93 -9.04 9.21 0.22
CA GLU A 93 -9.85 10.41 0.42
C GLU A 93 -10.12 11.16 -0.90
N HIS A 94 -9.22 11.04 -1.89
CA HIS A 94 -9.48 11.54 -3.24
C HIS A 94 -10.75 10.90 -3.86
N LEU A 95 -10.98 9.60 -3.66
CA LEU A 95 -12.20 8.92 -4.15
C LEU A 95 -13.47 9.58 -3.62
N LYS A 96 -13.42 10.09 -2.38
CA LYS A 96 -14.59 10.65 -1.70
C LYS A 96 -14.85 12.11 -2.07
N ILE A 97 -13.79 12.90 -2.20
CA ILE A 97 -13.87 14.36 -2.25
C ILE A 97 -13.57 14.90 -3.66
N GLY A 98 -12.91 14.11 -4.52
CA GLY A 98 -12.51 14.50 -5.87
C GLY A 98 -11.39 15.55 -5.92
N GLN A 99 -10.78 15.89 -4.78
CA GLN A 99 -9.69 16.86 -4.67
C GLN A 99 -8.42 16.19 -4.17
N PHE A 100 -7.27 16.64 -4.68
CA PHE A 100 -5.96 16.23 -4.19
C PHE A 100 -5.40 17.31 -3.26
N PRO A 101 -5.03 16.99 -2.01
CA PRO A 101 -4.20 17.89 -1.23
C PRO A 101 -2.76 17.96 -1.79
N PHE A 102 -2.30 16.91 -2.52
CA PHE A 102 -0.95 16.82 -3.09
C PHE A 102 -0.93 16.06 -4.43
N TYR A 103 -0.11 16.52 -5.37
CA TYR A 103 0.06 15.94 -6.72
C TYR A 103 1.38 15.17 -6.91
N ASP A 104 1.93 14.62 -5.82
CA ASP A 104 3.21 13.92 -5.91
C ASP A 104 3.05 12.56 -6.63
N SER A 105 3.71 12.43 -7.78
CA SER A 105 3.75 11.20 -8.58
C SER A 105 4.87 10.24 -8.15
N LEU A 106 5.70 10.60 -7.17
CA LEU A 106 6.81 9.78 -6.70
C LEU A 106 6.40 8.73 -5.68
N PHE A 107 5.20 8.83 -5.10
CA PHE A 107 4.74 7.89 -4.09
C PHE A 107 4.67 6.43 -4.55
N PRO A 108 4.01 6.09 -5.69
CA PRO A 108 3.94 4.70 -6.14
C PRO A 108 5.33 4.08 -6.27
N SER A 109 6.32 4.89 -6.68
CA SER A 109 7.72 4.48 -6.76
C SER A 109 8.32 4.17 -5.38
N SER A 110 8.07 5.02 -4.37
CA SER A 110 8.57 4.82 -3.01
C SER A 110 8.02 3.53 -2.36
N LEU A 111 6.72 3.27 -2.51
CA LEU A 111 6.12 2.03 -2.02
C LEU A 111 6.65 0.81 -2.80
N LYS A 112 6.84 0.92 -4.12
CA LYS A 112 7.43 -0.15 -4.94
C LYS A 112 8.89 -0.46 -4.56
N VAL A 113 9.68 0.53 -4.14
CA VAL A 113 11.03 0.30 -3.60
C VAL A 113 10.96 -0.52 -2.31
N ALA A 114 10.07 -0.18 -1.38
CA ALA A 114 9.88 -0.95 -0.15
C ALA A 114 9.43 -2.39 -0.42
N LEU A 115 8.53 -2.58 -1.40
CA LEU A 115 8.09 -3.91 -1.84
C LEU A 115 9.23 -4.72 -2.48
N ALA A 116 10.04 -4.09 -3.34
CA ALA A 116 11.18 -4.74 -3.97
C ALA A 116 12.23 -5.17 -2.93
N TYR A 117 12.48 -4.33 -1.93
CA TYR A 117 13.35 -4.67 -0.80
C TYR A 117 12.80 -5.87 -0.01
N SER A 118 11.52 -5.84 0.34
CA SER A 118 10.86 -6.92 1.07
C SER A 118 10.89 -8.23 0.27
N GLY A 119 10.62 -8.18 -1.04
CA GLY A 119 10.70 -9.35 -1.92
C GLY A 119 12.12 -9.91 -2.04
N ALA A 120 13.13 -9.05 -2.13
CA ALA A 120 14.53 -9.50 -2.18
C ALA A 120 14.99 -10.18 -0.88
N LEU A 121 14.42 -9.80 0.26
CA LEU A 121 14.63 -10.48 1.55
C LEU A 121 13.99 -11.87 1.54
N VAL A 122 12.75 -11.99 1.06
CA VAL A 122 12.02 -13.28 0.96
C VAL A 122 12.72 -14.23 -0.02
N ASP A 123 13.20 -13.73 -1.14
CA ASP A 123 13.96 -14.48 -2.15
C ASP A 123 15.36 -14.90 -1.67
N GLY A 124 15.79 -14.50 -0.47
CA GLY A 124 17.12 -14.77 0.08
C GLY A 124 18.26 -14.03 -0.63
N ARG A 125 17.95 -13.07 -1.51
CA ARG A 125 18.96 -12.22 -2.18
C ARG A 125 19.58 -11.22 -1.21
N ILE A 126 18.84 -10.87 -0.17
CA ILE A 126 19.31 -10.07 0.97
C ILE A 126 19.21 -10.98 2.20
N SER A 127 20.29 -11.08 2.96
CA SER A 127 20.43 -12.07 4.05
C SER A 127 20.00 -11.55 5.43
N SER A 128 19.79 -10.25 5.59
CA SER A 128 19.42 -9.67 6.91
C SER A 128 18.76 -8.32 6.78
N GLY A 129 17.95 -7.96 7.78
CA GLY A 129 17.48 -6.60 7.98
C GLY A 129 16.15 -6.29 7.31
N GLY A 130 15.09 -7.05 7.59
CA GLY A 130 13.73 -6.61 7.25
C GLY A 130 13.46 -5.24 7.86
N ILE A 131 13.29 -4.23 7.00
CA ILE A 131 13.13 -2.83 7.43
C ILE A 131 11.69 -2.62 7.88
N ILE A 132 10.73 -3.00 7.04
CA ILE A 132 9.29 -2.81 7.26
C ILE A 132 8.62 -4.19 7.36
N GLN A 133 7.57 -4.34 8.17
CA GLN A 133 6.77 -5.56 8.24
C GLN A 133 6.16 -5.87 6.88
N ALA A 134 6.37 -7.10 6.40
CA ALA A 134 5.80 -7.59 5.16
C ALA A 134 4.26 -7.53 5.17
N THR A 135 3.63 -7.92 6.28
CA THR A 135 2.17 -7.86 6.47
C THR A 135 1.60 -6.45 6.34
N PHE A 136 2.33 -5.44 6.82
CA PHE A 136 1.95 -4.04 6.64
C PHE A 136 2.02 -3.64 5.16
N LEU A 137 3.12 -3.96 4.48
CA LEU A 137 3.27 -3.67 3.05
C LEU A 137 2.19 -4.37 2.20
N GLU A 138 1.88 -5.63 2.50
CA GLU A 138 0.79 -6.38 1.86
C GLU A 138 -0.57 -5.71 2.08
N SER A 139 -0.83 -5.20 3.28
CA SER A 139 -2.07 -4.48 3.59
C SER A 139 -2.20 -3.19 2.75
N LEU A 140 -1.09 -2.48 2.53
CA LEU A 140 -1.06 -1.28 1.67
C LEU A 140 -1.27 -1.63 0.21
N VAL A 141 -0.61 -2.68 -0.30
CA VAL A 141 -0.79 -3.17 -1.68
C VAL A 141 -2.26 -3.47 -1.94
N LYS A 142 -2.89 -4.24 -1.04
CA LYS A 142 -4.32 -4.58 -1.14
C LYS A 142 -5.19 -3.33 -1.14
N ARG A 143 -4.85 -2.32 -0.32
CA ARG A 143 -5.61 -1.07 -0.27
C ARG A 143 -5.45 -0.24 -1.55
N VAL A 144 -4.26 -0.20 -2.13
CA VAL A 144 -4.01 0.43 -3.45
C VAL A 144 -4.79 -0.28 -4.55
N ASP A 145 -4.80 -1.61 -4.57
CA ASP A 145 -5.59 -2.38 -5.55
C ASP A 145 -7.10 -2.11 -5.41
N ASN A 146 -7.60 -2.01 -4.17
CA ASN A 146 -9.00 -1.63 -3.93
C ASN A 146 -9.30 -0.21 -4.43
N ILE A 147 -8.41 0.76 -4.19
CA ILE A 147 -8.54 2.12 -4.72
C ILE A 147 -8.72 2.08 -6.24
N PHE A 148 -7.83 1.38 -6.95
CA PHE A 148 -7.91 1.29 -8.41
C PHE A 148 -9.16 0.55 -8.91
N ALA A 149 -9.68 -0.40 -8.15
CA ALA A 149 -10.91 -1.11 -8.50
C ALA A 149 -12.16 -0.21 -8.37
N GLU A 150 -12.15 0.75 -7.45
CA GLU A 150 -13.29 1.63 -7.16
C GLU A 150 -13.27 2.96 -7.95
N LEU A 151 -12.14 3.32 -8.57
CA LEU A 151 -12.01 4.59 -9.29
C LEU A 151 -12.91 4.65 -10.53
N PRO A 152 -13.87 5.60 -10.59
CA PRO A 152 -14.70 5.79 -11.76
C PRO A 152 -13.83 6.27 -12.93
N ASN A 153 -14.21 5.90 -14.16
CA ASN A 153 -13.56 6.32 -15.41
C ASN A 153 -12.10 5.87 -15.62
N LEU A 154 -11.39 5.36 -14.61
CA LEU A 154 -9.99 4.94 -14.74
C LEU A 154 -9.79 3.96 -15.90
N LYS A 155 -10.67 2.95 -16.01
CA LYS A 155 -10.62 1.97 -17.10
C LYS A 155 -10.84 2.61 -18.47
N ALA A 156 -11.79 3.53 -18.60
CA ALA A 156 -12.07 4.22 -19.86
C ALA A 156 -10.89 5.13 -20.27
N ASN A 157 -10.32 5.84 -19.29
CA ASN A 157 -9.13 6.67 -19.48
C ASN A 157 -7.92 5.82 -19.89
N PHE A 158 -7.73 4.66 -19.28
CA PHE A 158 -6.68 3.70 -19.64
C PHE A 158 -6.84 3.18 -21.08
N VAL A 159 -8.05 2.77 -21.47
CA VAL A 159 -8.37 2.33 -22.84
C VAL A 159 -8.03 3.42 -23.84
N ARG A 160 -8.50 4.66 -23.59
CA ARG A 160 -8.26 5.83 -24.44
C ARG A 160 -6.76 6.13 -24.55
N TYR A 161 -6.04 6.08 -23.44
CA TYR A 161 -4.60 6.33 -23.40
C TYR A 161 -3.81 5.31 -24.22
N LEU A 162 -4.07 4.01 -24.03
CA LEU A 162 -3.37 2.98 -24.82
C LEU A 162 -3.77 2.99 -26.29
N GLY A 163 -5.03 3.30 -26.61
CA GLY A 163 -5.51 3.33 -27.99
C GLY A 163 -5.08 4.56 -28.79
N THR A 164 -5.05 5.73 -28.16
CA THR A 164 -4.82 7.02 -28.87
C THR A 164 -3.55 7.74 -28.46
N GLY A 165 -2.89 7.31 -27.37
CA GLY A 165 -1.78 8.02 -26.76
C GLY A 165 -2.16 9.30 -26.01
N LYS A 166 -3.45 9.63 -25.90
CA LYS A 166 -3.91 10.87 -25.27
C LYS A 166 -4.16 10.70 -23.78
N TRP A 167 -3.69 11.67 -23.00
CA TRP A 167 -4.00 11.80 -21.58
C TRP A 167 -5.43 12.34 -21.37
N PRO A 168 -6.05 12.11 -20.20
CA PRO A 168 -7.31 12.74 -19.83
C PRO A 168 -7.19 14.27 -19.74
N ASP A 169 -8.26 14.97 -20.13
CA ASP A 169 -8.31 16.44 -20.08
C ASP A 169 -8.43 16.98 -18.64
N ALA A 170 -9.14 16.24 -17.78
CA ALA A 170 -9.24 16.56 -16.37
C ALA A 170 -7.94 16.20 -15.63
N GLN A 171 -7.38 17.17 -14.90
CA GLN A 171 -6.12 16.97 -14.17
C GLN A 171 -6.19 15.84 -13.13
N SER A 172 -7.31 15.70 -12.43
CA SER A 172 -7.54 14.60 -11.48
C SER A 172 -7.41 13.24 -12.16
N ASP A 173 -8.08 13.06 -13.29
CA ASP A 173 -8.07 11.82 -14.07
C ASP A 173 -6.68 11.52 -14.62
N ALA A 174 -5.94 12.55 -15.06
CA ALA A 174 -4.57 12.40 -15.53
C ALA A 174 -3.63 11.91 -14.43
N VAL A 175 -3.75 12.45 -13.21
CA VAL A 175 -2.97 12.03 -12.04
C VAL A 175 -3.30 10.58 -11.66
N LEU A 176 -4.58 10.23 -11.57
CA LEU A 176 -5.02 8.88 -11.26
C LEU A 176 -4.53 7.86 -12.29
N LEU A 177 -4.62 8.20 -13.57
CA LEU A 177 -4.07 7.37 -14.64
C LEU A 177 -2.56 7.24 -14.50
N SER A 178 -1.84 8.33 -14.19
CA SER A 178 -0.38 8.29 -14.01
C SER A 178 0.03 7.32 -12.89
N TRP A 179 -0.69 7.33 -11.77
CA TRP A 179 -0.46 6.41 -10.66
C TRP A 179 -0.73 4.96 -11.05
N TYR A 180 -1.84 4.70 -11.76
CA TYR A 180 -2.16 3.36 -12.25
C TYR A 180 -1.07 2.82 -13.19
N LEU A 181 -0.63 3.64 -14.15
CA LEU A 181 0.42 3.27 -15.10
C LEU A 181 1.75 2.99 -14.38
N GLN A 182 2.15 3.84 -13.42
CA GLN A 182 3.35 3.65 -12.62
C GLN A 182 3.27 2.41 -11.72
N TRP A 183 2.12 2.19 -11.06
CA TRP A 183 1.90 1.07 -10.15
C TRP A 183 2.06 -0.25 -10.86
N TYR A 184 1.40 -0.42 -12.01
CA TYR A 184 1.49 -1.65 -12.81
C TYR A 184 2.66 -1.68 -13.80
N SER A 185 3.53 -0.67 -13.79
CA SER A 185 4.67 -0.55 -14.73
C SER A 185 4.23 -0.69 -16.20
N ILE A 186 3.14 0.00 -16.57
CA ILE A 186 2.61 -0.03 -17.93
C ILE A 186 3.55 0.78 -18.85
N PRO A 187 4.04 0.21 -19.96
CA PRO A 187 4.90 0.93 -20.90
C PRO A 187 4.14 2.01 -21.68
N PRO A 188 4.85 2.92 -22.37
CA PRO A 188 4.23 3.88 -23.27
C PRO A 188 3.38 3.21 -24.37
N PRO A 189 2.30 3.86 -24.84
CA PRO A 189 1.36 3.29 -25.83
C PRO A 189 2.04 2.74 -27.09
N LEU A 190 3.05 3.45 -27.61
CA LEU A 190 3.81 3.02 -28.78
C LEU A 190 4.54 1.68 -28.57
N VAL A 191 5.10 1.47 -27.37
CA VAL A 191 5.80 0.22 -27.01
C VAL A 191 4.80 -0.92 -26.89
N VAL A 192 3.64 -0.67 -26.26
CA VAL A 192 2.56 -1.66 -26.16
C VAL A 192 2.03 -2.04 -27.54
N ALA A 193 1.71 -1.06 -28.39
CA ALA A 193 1.20 -1.28 -29.74
C ALA A 193 2.19 -2.08 -30.60
N SER A 194 3.46 -1.69 -30.62
CA SER A 194 4.52 -2.41 -31.33
C SER A 194 4.66 -3.86 -30.87
N THR A 195 4.60 -4.09 -29.55
CA THR A 195 4.69 -5.42 -28.95
C THR A 195 3.50 -6.30 -29.34
N VAL A 196 2.29 -5.76 -29.24
CA VAL A 196 1.05 -6.45 -29.63
C VAL A 196 1.08 -6.85 -31.10
N GLU A 197 1.47 -5.94 -31.99
CA GLU A 197 1.58 -6.22 -33.42
C GLU A 197 2.61 -7.31 -33.72
N LYS A 198 3.75 -7.30 -33.02
CA LYS A 198 4.78 -8.35 -33.13
C LYS A 198 4.26 -9.72 -32.72
N ILE A 199 3.41 -9.79 -31.69
CA ILE A 199 2.78 -11.03 -31.23
C ILE A 199 1.73 -11.51 -32.23
N LYS A 200 0.82 -10.64 -32.68
CA LYS A 200 -0.24 -10.98 -33.64
C LYS A 200 0.30 -11.55 -34.95
N ARG A 201 1.47 -11.11 -35.41
CA ARG A 201 2.14 -11.67 -36.60
C ARG A 201 2.65 -13.09 -36.42
N ARG A 202 2.80 -13.58 -35.19
CA ARG A 202 3.44 -14.87 -34.87
C ARG A 202 2.50 -15.87 -34.18
N ALA A 203 1.46 -15.39 -33.52
CA ALA A 203 0.53 -16.21 -32.75
C ALA A 203 -0.82 -16.36 -33.49
N PRO A 204 -1.43 -17.55 -33.48
CA PRO A 204 -2.77 -17.75 -34.02
C PRO A 204 -3.81 -16.89 -33.32
N THR A 205 -4.81 -16.43 -34.08
CA THR A 205 -5.96 -15.70 -33.55
C THR A 205 -6.71 -16.57 -32.53
N GLY A 206 -7.04 -15.99 -31.36
CA GLY A 206 -7.80 -16.67 -30.30
C GLY A 206 -6.95 -17.35 -29.22
N VAL A 207 -5.62 -17.34 -29.33
CA VAL A 207 -4.71 -17.79 -28.26
C VAL A 207 -4.39 -16.63 -27.31
N SER A 208 -4.27 -16.92 -26.01
CA SER A 208 -3.82 -15.93 -25.03
C SER A 208 -2.43 -15.38 -25.39
N MET A 209 -2.32 -14.06 -25.42
CA MET A 209 -1.08 -13.32 -25.65
C MET A 209 -0.25 -13.17 -24.38
N LEU A 210 -0.80 -13.48 -23.19
CA LEU A 210 -0.16 -13.26 -21.89
C LEU A 210 1.28 -13.79 -21.78
N PRO A 211 1.61 -15.03 -22.19
CA PRO A 211 2.98 -15.53 -22.08
C PRO A 211 3.97 -14.70 -22.90
N LEU A 212 3.56 -14.30 -24.11
CA LEU A 212 4.40 -13.50 -25.00
C LEU A 212 4.48 -12.04 -24.56
N LEU A 213 3.40 -11.50 -24.00
CA LEU A 213 3.38 -10.19 -23.37
C LEU A 213 4.33 -10.16 -22.17
N ARG A 214 4.33 -11.20 -21.33
CA ARG A 214 5.25 -11.32 -20.19
C ARG A 214 6.71 -11.40 -20.63
N LEU A 215 6.98 -12.09 -21.74
CA LEU A 215 8.31 -12.19 -22.31
C LEU A 215 8.81 -10.85 -22.86
N LEU A 216 7.95 -10.09 -23.56
CA LEU A 216 8.33 -8.85 -24.23
C LEU A 216 8.25 -7.62 -23.32
N LEU A 217 7.42 -7.66 -22.27
CA LEU A 217 7.22 -6.61 -21.28
C LEU A 217 7.50 -7.15 -19.86
N PRO A 218 8.74 -7.55 -19.55
CA PRO A 218 9.07 -8.29 -18.32
C PRO A 218 8.87 -7.48 -17.03
N THR A 219 8.94 -6.15 -17.12
CA THR A 219 8.78 -5.24 -15.98
C THR A 219 7.32 -4.91 -15.68
N THR A 220 6.40 -5.20 -16.60
CA THR A 220 4.97 -4.90 -16.44
C THR A 220 4.30 -5.93 -15.54
N HIS A 221 3.52 -5.44 -14.59
CA HIS A 221 2.79 -6.26 -13.63
C HIS A 221 1.72 -7.12 -14.32
N LEU A 222 1.42 -8.31 -13.77
CA LEU A 222 0.47 -9.25 -14.36
C LEU A 222 -0.90 -8.63 -14.62
N VAL A 223 -1.42 -7.85 -13.67
CA VAL A 223 -2.69 -7.11 -13.82
C VAL A 223 -2.66 -6.21 -15.06
N GLY A 224 -1.56 -5.49 -15.27
CA GLY A 224 -1.37 -4.64 -16.45
C GLY A 224 -1.32 -5.43 -17.75
N LEU A 225 -0.64 -6.58 -17.76
CA LEU A 225 -0.59 -7.46 -18.92
C LEU A 225 -1.99 -8.02 -19.27
N MET A 226 -2.77 -8.40 -18.27
CA MET A 226 -4.14 -8.87 -18.43
C MET A 226 -5.05 -7.78 -19.01
N GLU A 227 -4.93 -6.53 -18.54
CA GLU A 227 -5.70 -5.43 -19.11
C GLU A 227 -5.30 -5.12 -20.55
N ILE A 228 -3.99 -5.16 -20.88
CA ILE A 228 -3.51 -5.02 -22.28
C ILE A 228 -4.11 -6.11 -23.17
N GLU A 229 -4.08 -7.37 -22.74
CA GLU A 229 -4.66 -8.49 -23.50
C GLU A 229 -6.17 -8.31 -23.70
N LYS A 230 -6.90 -7.96 -22.64
CA LYS A 230 -8.37 -7.72 -22.72
C LYS A 230 -8.71 -6.70 -23.79
N LEU A 231 -7.93 -5.62 -23.92
CA LEU A 231 -8.14 -4.61 -24.96
C LEU A 231 -8.00 -5.16 -26.38
N GLN A 232 -7.16 -6.17 -26.57
CA GLN A 232 -6.96 -6.81 -27.89
C GLN A 232 -8.03 -7.84 -28.22
N MET A 233 -8.67 -8.41 -27.20
CA MET A 233 -9.75 -9.39 -27.36
C MET A 233 -11.15 -8.76 -27.42
N MET A 234 -11.29 -7.47 -27.16
CA MET A 234 -12.56 -6.77 -27.35
C MET A 234 -12.85 -6.62 -28.86
N PRO A 235 -14.02 -7.05 -29.35
CA PRO A 235 -14.38 -6.81 -30.74
C PRO A 235 -14.45 -5.31 -30.99
N MET A 236 -13.76 -4.82 -32.03
CA MET A 236 -13.96 -3.46 -32.50
C MET A 236 -15.43 -3.29 -32.84
N ARG A 237 -16.17 -2.52 -32.02
CA ARG A 237 -17.49 -2.04 -32.40
C ARG A 237 -17.27 -1.00 -33.49
N SER A 238 -17.39 -1.45 -34.74
CA SER A 238 -17.53 -0.61 -35.94
C SER A 238 -18.85 0.14 -35.91
#